data_AF-A0A9W7DC43-F1
#
_entry.id   AF-A0A9W7DC43-F1
#
_cell.length_a   1.000
_cell.length_b   1.000
_cell.length_c   1.000
_cell.angle_alpha   90.00
_cell.angle_beta   90.00
_cell.angle_gamma   90.00
#
_symmetry.space_group_name_H-M   'P 1'
#
loop_
_entity.id
_entity.type
_entity.pdbx_description
1 polymer ?
#
loop_
_entity_poly.entity_id
_entity_poly.type
_entity_poly.pdbx_seq_one_letter_code
_entity_poly.pdbx_strand_id
1 'polypeptide(L)'
;MIDLSDYEAYLEDDFDATKFANGILLSTNNPDDTSLDLVTPIKRLTFDLNEIDRKIEKNSNENYSELIKEFENVQKFHDTVDELKPSLQQLNLSYSRLETEILKPYNEASSLHSALKKIHQTSDLLRSSTYFIYLISKVEEVGKSDPELNTKPFKNILILAKLFNQLKSHIAGAPFLKSLKLVRDYEIFQNLQISRITDVCTTHFKRLNLDHYEDTAIVNLINTLILLSPETFYNQFQQLMSTHTSSAINSILRNLNNPKNFERIFKEISKNGRLLSKLEQLMKLNKWLGPADATSTNNANKSVSSQSLSQQQSESGKLKLTPPPTILDKLISVLEFNTNIITLYWKDIAIAIEPKFKEIIHRGGPISKNLRNVKEDIKRIVRDAVMASFVDELKDVKSKECIEVRMMLNSVAPLDGKR
;
A
#
# COMPACT_ATOMS: atom_id res chain seq x y z
N MET A 1 10.90 36.60 83.05
CA MET A 1 10.60 37.53 81.96
C MET A 1 10.95 38.91 82.49
N ILE A 2 12.03 39.52 82.00
CA ILE A 2 12.45 40.84 82.44
C ILE A 2 11.45 41.83 81.86
N ASP A 3 10.79 42.60 82.73
CA ASP A 3 9.88 43.66 82.30
C ASP A 3 10.70 44.78 81.65
N LEU A 4 10.63 44.86 80.32
CA LEU A 4 11.31 45.82 79.46
C LEU A 4 10.33 46.87 78.92
N SER A 5 9.12 46.96 79.48
CA SER A 5 8.05 47.83 79.00
C SER A 5 8.46 49.31 78.96
N ASP A 6 9.35 49.74 79.86
CA ASP A 6 9.87 51.11 79.92
C ASP A 6 10.91 51.43 78.81
N TYR A 7 11.33 50.42 78.04
CA TYR A 7 12.43 50.48 77.07
C TYR A 7 12.04 49.99 75.67
N GLU A 8 10.74 49.80 75.41
CA GLU A 8 10.19 49.30 74.14
C GLU A 8 10.60 50.16 72.94
N ALA A 9 10.72 51.48 73.14
CA ALA A 9 11.20 52.41 72.11
C ALA A 9 12.61 52.08 71.60
N TYR A 10 13.48 51.45 72.41
CA TYR A 10 14.83 51.05 71.99
C TYR A 10 14.85 49.76 71.15
N LEU A 11 13.76 48.99 71.15
CA LEU A 11 13.64 47.70 70.47
C LEU A 11 12.88 47.80 69.13
N GLU A 12 12.42 49.00 68.76
CA GLU A 12 11.77 49.24 67.47
C GLU A 12 12.77 49.10 66.30
N ASP A 13 12.36 48.43 65.22
CA ASP A 13 13.20 48.17 64.04
C ASP A 13 13.71 49.46 63.35
N ASP A 14 13.01 50.59 63.54
CA ASP A 14 13.32 51.90 62.96
C ASP A 14 13.87 52.91 64.00
N PHE A 15 14.40 52.43 65.13
CA PHE A 15 14.91 53.30 66.19
C PHE A 15 15.98 54.28 65.68
N ASP A 16 15.69 55.58 65.80
CA ASP A 16 16.58 56.67 65.43
C ASP A 16 16.95 57.49 66.67
N ALA A 17 18.22 57.34 67.08
CA ALA A 17 18.76 58.01 68.26
C ALA A 17 18.58 59.54 68.23
N THR A 18 18.59 60.15 67.04
CA THR A 18 18.45 61.61 66.92
C THR A 18 17.01 62.08 67.09
N LYS A 19 16.04 61.34 66.53
CA LYS A 19 14.60 61.61 66.73
C LYS A 19 14.18 61.35 68.16
N PHE A 20 14.69 60.29 68.75
CA PHE A 20 14.42 59.96 70.15
C PHE A 20 14.98 61.03 71.10
N ALA A 21 16.23 61.46 70.90
CA ALA A 21 16.82 62.56 71.67
C ALA A 21 16.02 63.86 71.50
N ASN A 22 15.59 64.19 70.28
CA ASN A 22 14.73 65.35 70.03
C ASN A 22 13.38 65.24 70.74
N GLY A 23 12.76 64.05 70.79
CA GLY A 23 11.53 63.81 71.53
C GLY A 23 11.68 64.02 73.05
N ILE A 24 12.81 63.59 73.63
CA ILE A 24 13.10 63.83 75.05
C ILE A 24 13.34 65.33 75.32
N LEU A 25 14.03 66.02 74.41
CA LEU A 25 14.25 67.47 74.52
C LEU A 25 12.94 68.26 74.48
N LEU A 26 12.06 67.93 73.54
CA LEU A 26 10.74 68.57 73.37
C LEU A 26 9.77 68.23 74.51
N SER A 27 9.87 67.05 75.12
CA SER A 27 9.02 66.67 76.27
C SER A 27 9.47 67.29 77.60
N THR A 28 10.75 67.68 77.70
CA THR A 28 11.31 68.25 78.94
C THR A 28 11.28 69.78 78.95
N ASN A 29 11.17 70.42 77.78
CA ASN A 29 11.22 71.88 77.64
C ASN A 29 9.93 72.43 77.01
N ASN A 30 9.40 73.54 77.54
CA ASN A 30 8.22 74.20 77.00
C ASN A 30 8.64 75.23 75.91
N PRO A 31 7.97 75.29 74.74
CA PRO A 31 8.28 76.27 73.68
C PRO A 31 8.28 77.75 74.10
N ASP A 32 7.64 78.11 75.20
CA ASP A 32 7.55 79.49 75.70
C ASP A 32 8.69 79.87 76.68
N ASP A 33 9.55 78.92 77.08
CA ASP A 33 10.66 79.19 77.99
C ASP A 33 11.85 79.84 77.27
N THR A 34 12.48 80.82 77.93
CA THR A 34 13.62 81.58 77.37
C THR A 34 14.98 80.89 77.55
N SER A 35 15.04 79.74 78.23
CA SER A 35 16.26 78.94 78.42
C SER A 35 15.99 77.45 78.25
N LEU A 36 16.83 76.77 77.48
CA LEU A 36 16.73 75.33 77.22
C LEU A 36 17.41 74.52 78.34
N ASP A 37 16.67 73.64 79.01
CA ASP A 37 17.20 72.65 79.96
C ASP A 37 17.66 71.38 79.25
N LEU A 38 18.99 71.23 79.14
CA LEU A 38 19.66 70.03 78.64
C LEU A 38 20.10 69.08 79.76
N VAL A 39 20.13 69.55 81.00
CA VAL A 39 20.68 68.80 82.13
C VAL A 39 19.74 67.66 82.52
N THR A 40 18.43 67.92 82.52
CA THR A 40 17.42 66.92 82.89
C THR A 40 17.31 65.77 81.86
N PRO A 41 17.23 66.04 80.53
CA PRO A 41 17.27 64.99 79.50
C PRO A 41 18.53 64.12 79.55
N ILE A 42 19.71 64.73 79.72
CA ILE A 42 20.99 64.02 79.79
C ILE A 42 21.05 63.12 81.03
N LYS A 43 20.59 63.62 82.18
CA LYS A 43 20.52 62.82 83.42
C LYS A 43 19.59 61.63 83.27
N ARG A 44 18.45 61.79 82.61
CA ARG A 44 17.51 60.70 82.31
C ARG A 44 18.15 59.63 81.42
N LEU A 45 18.73 60.01 80.29
CA LEU A 45 19.43 59.07 79.39
C LEU A 45 20.58 58.35 80.09
N THR A 46 21.33 59.08 80.93
CA THR A 46 22.44 58.48 81.70
C THR A 46 21.93 57.48 82.73
N PHE A 47 20.77 57.76 83.35
CA PHE A 47 20.14 56.83 84.27
C PHE A 47 19.66 55.57 83.54
N ASP A 48 18.96 55.72 82.41
CA ASP A 48 18.48 54.60 81.59
C ASP A 48 19.63 53.71 81.10
N LEU A 49 20.73 54.30 80.63
CA LEU A 49 21.92 53.57 80.18
C LEU A 49 22.53 52.74 81.33
N ASN A 50 22.74 53.36 82.50
CA ASN A 50 23.27 52.66 83.66
C ASN A 50 22.34 51.54 84.16
N GLU A 51 21.03 51.71 84.04
CA GLU A 51 20.06 50.67 84.40
C GLU A 51 20.09 49.50 83.42
N ILE A 52 20.16 49.77 82.12
CA ILE A 52 20.32 48.75 81.08
C ILE A 52 21.62 47.98 81.28
N ASP A 53 22.75 48.65 81.50
CA ASP A 53 24.03 48.00 81.76
C ASP A 53 23.96 47.08 82.99
N ARG A 54 23.37 47.55 84.09
CA ARG A 54 23.16 46.72 85.28
C ARG A 54 22.26 45.52 85.01
N LYS A 55 21.19 45.69 84.22
CA LYS A 55 20.28 44.61 83.82
C LYS A 55 20.99 43.59 82.92
N ILE A 56 21.82 44.05 81.97
CA ILE A 56 22.64 43.19 81.11
C ILE A 56 23.65 42.41 81.95
N GLU A 57 24.40 43.07 82.83
CA GLU A 57 25.36 42.41 83.71
C GLU A 57 24.67 41.38 84.60
N LYS A 58 23.54 41.73 85.20
CA LYS A 58 22.75 40.81 86.02
C LYS A 58 22.30 39.60 85.20
N ASN A 59 21.72 39.81 84.01
CA ASN A 59 21.25 38.72 83.15
C ASN A 59 22.39 37.84 82.63
N SER A 60 23.52 38.44 82.29
CA SER A 60 24.74 37.73 81.88
C SER A 60 25.29 36.89 83.03
N ASN A 61 25.27 37.40 84.27
CA ASN A 61 25.73 36.68 85.45
C ASN A 61 24.74 35.62 85.94
N GLU A 62 23.44 35.78 85.69
CA GLU A 62 22.41 34.78 86.02
C GLU A 62 22.41 33.62 85.02
N ASN A 63 22.63 33.91 83.73
CA ASN A 63 22.49 32.93 82.63
C ASN A 63 23.82 32.59 81.92
N TYR A 64 24.98 32.86 82.55
CA TYR A 64 26.29 32.60 81.93
C TYR A 64 26.48 31.15 81.46
N SER A 65 25.92 30.19 82.20
CA SER A 65 26.03 28.76 81.89
C SER A 65 25.28 28.38 80.62
N GLU A 66 24.09 28.96 80.39
CA GLU A 66 23.32 28.80 79.16
C GLU A 66 24.03 29.46 77.98
N LEU A 67 24.58 30.66 78.18
CA LEU A 67 25.34 31.38 77.15
C LEU A 67 26.56 30.57 76.68
N ILE A 68 27.34 30.02 77.61
CA ILE A 68 28.51 29.18 77.30
C ILE A 68 28.07 27.91 76.56
N LYS A 69 26.98 27.28 76.99
CA LYS A 69 26.44 26.08 76.33
C LYS A 69 25.98 26.37 74.91
N GLU A 70 25.34 27.52 74.67
CA GLU A 70 24.96 27.94 73.32
C GLU A 70 26.19 28.24 72.45
N PHE A 71 27.23 28.88 73.00
CA PHE A 71 28.50 29.05 72.27
C PHE A 71 29.16 27.72 71.92
N GLU A 72 29.16 26.74 72.83
CA GLU A 72 29.64 25.39 72.54
C GLU A 72 28.79 24.69 71.46
N ASN A 73 27.47 24.86 71.49
CA ASN A 73 26.56 24.28 70.49
C ASN A 73 26.80 24.89 69.11
N VAL A 74 26.96 26.22 69.02
CA VAL A 74 27.29 26.92 67.79
C VAL A 74 28.64 26.45 67.25
N GLN A 75 29.64 26.26 68.12
CA GLN A 75 30.94 25.74 67.71
C GLN A 75 30.84 24.30 67.19
N LYS A 76 30.16 23.40 67.91
CA LYS A 76 29.92 22.01 67.47
C LYS A 76 29.18 21.96 66.14
N PHE A 77 28.17 22.82 65.96
CA PHE A 77 27.46 22.92 64.70
C PHE A 77 28.40 23.36 63.57
N HIS A 78 29.23 24.38 63.81
CA HIS A 78 30.22 24.82 62.84
C HIS A 78 31.21 23.70 62.47
N ASP A 79 31.72 22.96 63.46
CA ASP A 79 32.66 21.87 63.24
C ASP A 79 32.02 20.74 62.40
N THR A 80 30.77 20.38 62.69
CA THR A 80 30.05 19.36 61.90
C THR A 80 29.77 19.82 60.46
N VAL A 81 29.46 21.11 60.26
CA VAL A 81 29.29 21.68 58.93
C VAL A 81 30.60 21.64 58.14
N ASP A 82 31.72 21.97 58.80
CA ASP A 82 33.04 21.93 58.17
C ASP A 82 33.49 20.49 57.84
N GLU A 83 33.10 19.50 58.65
CA GLU A 83 33.34 18.09 58.36
C GLU A 83 32.50 17.57 57.17
N LEU A 84 31.24 18.04 57.04
CA LEU A 84 30.33 17.65 55.95
C LEU A 84 30.67 18.32 54.62
N LYS A 85 31.21 19.54 54.65
CA LYS A 85 31.55 20.36 53.48
C LYS A 85 32.41 19.63 52.43
N PRO A 86 33.51 18.94 52.77
CA PRO A 86 34.29 18.19 51.78
C PRO A 86 33.51 17.04 51.15
N SER A 87 32.69 16.32 51.93
CA SER A 87 31.84 15.23 51.43
C SER A 87 30.79 15.76 50.44
N LEU A 88 30.18 16.91 50.75
CA LEU A 88 29.21 17.57 49.88
C LEU A 88 29.87 18.10 48.59
N GLN A 89 31.08 18.64 48.70
CA GLN A 89 31.88 19.07 47.56
C GLN A 89 32.24 17.89 46.65
N GLN A 90 32.65 16.75 47.22
CA GLN A 90 32.96 15.55 46.46
C GLN A 90 31.73 15.00 45.74
N LEU A 91 30.56 15.01 46.39
CA LEU A 91 29.29 14.60 45.78
C LEU A 91 28.91 15.52 44.61
N ASN A 92 28.99 16.84 44.81
CA ASN A 92 28.74 17.82 43.75
C ASN A 92 29.70 17.62 42.58
N LEU A 93 30.98 17.39 42.85
CA LEU A 93 31.98 17.16 41.82
C LEU A 93 31.73 15.87 41.04
N SER A 94 31.28 14.81 41.73
CA SER A 94 30.89 13.53 41.11
C SER A 94 29.64 13.69 40.25
N TYR A 95 28.66 14.46 40.70
CA TYR A 95 27.46 14.78 39.94
C TYR A 95 27.79 15.61 38.69
N SER A 96 28.60 16.67 38.83
CA SER A 96 29.05 17.49 37.70
C SER A 96 29.84 16.68 36.69
N ARG A 97 30.67 15.73 37.12
CA ARG A 97 31.35 14.78 36.23
C ARG A 97 30.35 13.90 35.47
N LEU A 98 29.38 13.31 36.16
CA LEU A 98 28.36 12.47 35.51
C LEU A 98 27.52 13.26 34.50
N GLU A 99 27.15 14.49 34.84
CA GLU A 99 26.42 15.38 33.93
C GLU A 99 27.24 15.70 32.67
N THR A 100 28.53 16.01 32.84
CA THR A 100 29.40 16.42 31.73
C THR A 100 29.89 15.26 30.88
N GLU A 101 30.28 14.15 31.49
CA GLU A 101 30.88 13.00 30.80
C GLU A 101 29.84 12.04 30.23
N ILE A 102 28.64 11.97 30.82
CA ILE A 102 27.64 10.97 30.44
C ILE A 102 26.38 11.63 29.88
N LEU A 103 25.77 12.56 30.62
CA LEU A 103 24.47 13.12 30.23
C LEU A 103 24.55 13.98 28.96
N LYS A 104 25.53 14.88 28.88
CA LYS A 104 25.71 15.74 27.69
C LYS A 104 26.01 14.94 26.41
N PRO A 105 27.00 14.02 26.39
CA PRO A 105 27.27 13.22 25.20
C PRO A 105 26.11 12.32 24.80
N TYR A 106 25.37 11.78 25.77
CA TYR A 106 24.16 11.02 25.49
C TYR A 106 23.08 11.86 24.80
N ASN A 107 22.80 13.06 25.31
CA ASN A 107 21.81 13.96 24.73
C ASN A 107 22.21 14.40 23.31
N GLU A 108 23.48 14.71 23.10
CA GLU A 108 24.04 15.02 21.78
C GLU A 108 23.90 13.84 20.82
N ALA A 109 24.30 12.63 21.23
CA ALA A 109 24.17 11.42 20.43
C ALA A 109 22.70 11.10 20.09
N SER A 110 21.79 11.28 21.04
CA SER A 110 20.35 11.09 20.83
C SER A 110 19.77 12.09 19.83
N SER A 111 20.20 13.35 19.91
CA SER A 111 19.83 14.39 18.95
C SER A 111 20.35 14.06 17.54
N LEU A 112 21.60 13.58 17.43
CA LEU A 112 22.22 13.19 16.17
C LEU A 112 21.56 11.95 15.57
N HIS A 113 21.24 10.95 16.40
CA HIS A 113 20.47 9.79 15.99
C HIS A 113 19.10 10.17 15.44
N SER A 114 18.41 11.10 16.11
CA SER A 114 17.13 11.62 15.64
C SER A 114 17.25 12.36 14.30
N ALA A 115 18.30 13.14 14.11
CA ALA A 115 18.61 13.79 12.84
C ALA A 115 18.89 12.76 11.73
N LEU A 116 19.72 11.76 12.01
CA LEU A 116 20.05 10.69 11.06
C LEU A 116 18.81 9.88 10.67
N LYS A 117 17.95 9.55 11.63
CA LYS A 117 16.69 8.86 11.39
C LYS A 117 15.78 9.67 10.46
N LYS A 118 15.65 10.98 10.69
CA LYS A 118 14.89 11.87 9.81
C LYS A 118 15.48 11.92 8.41
N ILE A 119 16.80 12.07 8.28
CA ILE A 119 17.50 12.07 6.99
C ILE A 119 17.26 10.77 6.23
N HIS A 120 17.37 9.63 6.90
CA HIS A 120 17.13 8.32 6.30
C HIS A 120 15.68 8.19 5.79
N GLN A 121 14.69 8.55 6.62
CA GLN A 121 13.28 8.56 6.23
C GLN A 121 13.01 9.49 5.04
N THR A 122 13.60 10.68 5.03
CA THR A 122 13.48 11.62 3.92
C THR A 122 14.15 11.07 2.65
N SER A 123 15.32 10.46 2.76
CA SER A 123 16.03 9.82 1.63
C SER A 123 15.22 8.69 1.04
N ASP A 124 14.63 7.82 1.86
CA ASP A 124 13.85 6.68 1.39
C ASP A 124 12.56 7.14 0.70
N LEU A 125 11.88 8.14 1.26
CA LEU A 125 10.73 8.78 0.63
C LEU A 125 11.12 9.40 -0.72
N LEU A 126 12.25 10.11 -0.75
CA LEU A 126 12.74 10.76 -1.97
C LEU A 126 13.10 9.73 -3.03
N ARG A 127 13.86 8.68 -2.69
CA ARG A 127 14.20 7.58 -3.61
C ARG A 127 12.96 6.92 -4.19
N SER A 128 11.99 6.60 -3.34
CA SER A 128 10.73 6.00 -3.76
C SER A 128 9.94 6.95 -4.67
N SER A 129 9.90 8.25 -4.34
CA SER A 129 9.25 9.26 -5.17
C SER A 129 9.95 9.47 -6.52
N THR A 130 11.28 9.47 -6.54
CA THR A 130 12.07 9.57 -7.78
C THR A 130 11.83 8.36 -8.67
N TYR A 131 11.80 7.15 -8.11
CA TYR A 131 11.49 5.95 -8.88
C TYR A 131 10.04 5.97 -9.41
N PHE A 132 9.08 6.45 -8.62
CA PHE A 132 7.72 6.68 -9.06
C PHE A 132 7.64 7.67 -10.24
N ILE A 133 8.34 8.81 -10.16
CA ILE A 133 8.42 9.79 -11.26
C ILE A 133 9.06 9.18 -12.50
N TYR A 134 10.13 8.40 -12.34
CA TYR A 134 10.76 7.69 -13.46
C TYR A 134 9.78 6.74 -14.16
N LEU A 135 8.99 5.97 -13.40
CA LEU A 135 7.97 5.10 -13.96
C LEU A 135 6.88 5.89 -14.68
N ILE A 136 6.41 7.01 -14.13
CA ILE A 136 5.44 7.90 -14.79
C ILE A 136 6.00 8.43 -16.11
N SER A 137 7.21 8.98 -16.09
CA SER A 137 7.83 9.55 -17.28
C SER A 137 7.93 8.51 -18.40
N LYS A 138 8.24 7.26 -18.04
CA LYS A 138 8.29 6.14 -19.00
C LYS A 138 6.91 5.72 -19.50
N VAL A 139 5.88 5.76 -18.65
CA VAL A 139 4.49 5.53 -19.06
C VAL A 139 4.03 6.62 -20.03
N GLU A 140 4.35 7.88 -19.76
CA GLU A 140 4.00 9.00 -20.63
C GLU A 140 4.76 8.97 -21.96
N GLU A 141 6.05 8.60 -21.95
CA GLU A 141 6.86 8.46 -23.17
C GLU A 141 6.25 7.40 -24.11
N VAL A 142 5.93 6.23 -23.59
CA VAL A 142 5.31 5.16 -24.39
C VAL A 142 3.85 5.49 -24.74
N GLY A 143 3.15 6.26 -23.89
CA GLY A 143 1.76 6.68 -24.11
C GLY A 143 1.59 7.80 -25.15
N LYS A 144 2.61 8.62 -25.42
CA LYS A 144 2.57 9.68 -26.44
C LYS A 144 2.54 9.12 -27.87
N SER A 145 3.02 7.90 -28.09
CA SER A 145 3.01 7.22 -29.38
C SER A 145 1.65 6.59 -29.71
N ASP A 146 0.57 7.37 -29.61
CA ASP A 146 -0.82 6.95 -29.89
C ASP A 146 -1.03 6.16 -31.20
N PRO A 147 -0.42 6.53 -32.35
CA PRO A 147 -0.56 5.72 -33.57
C PRO A 147 0.16 4.38 -33.47
N GLU A 148 1.27 4.29 -32.74
CA GLU A 148 2.04 3.06 -32.54
C GLU A 148 1.36 2.08 -31.58
N LEU A 149 0.48 2.56 -30.69
CA LEU A 149 -0.33 1.70 -29.82
C LEU A 149 -1.22 0.76 -30.64
N ASN A 150 -1.77 1.24 -31.76
CA ASN A 150 -2.60 0.45 -32.67
C ASN A 150 -1.79 -0.35 -33.69
N THR A 151 -0.45 -0.24 -33.69
CA THR A 151 0.39 -1.00 -34.60
C THR A 151 0.60 -2.43 -34.09
N LYS A 152 0.39 -3.39 -34.99
CA LYS A 152 0.74 -4.78 -34.72
C LYS A 152 2.27 -4.87 -34.57
N PRO A 153 2.80 -5.63 -33.58
CA PRO A 153 2.11 -6.65 -32.78
C PRO A 153 1.75 -6.20 -31.35
N PHE A 154 1.37 -4.93 -31.13
CA PHE A 154 0.92 -4.39 -29.84
C PHE A 154 1.96 -4.47 -28.70
N LYS A 155 3.26 -4.39 -29.04
CA LYS A 155 4.37 -4.43 -28.06
C LYS A 155 4.31 -3.27 -27.07
N ASN A 156 3.99 -2.07 -27.54
CA ASN A 156 3.92 -0.87 -26.71
C ASN A 156 2.80 -0.97 -25.67
N ILE A 157 1.66 -1.57 -26.04
CA ILE A 157 0.56 -1.85 -25.11
C ILE A 157 1.01 -2.83 -24.01
N LEU A 158 1.73 -3.89 -24.37
CA LEU A 158 2.27 -4.85 -23.38
C LEU A 158 3.28 -4.21 -22.43
N ILE A 159 4.15 -3.35 -22.95
CA ILE A 159 5.11 -2.60 -22.12
C ILE A 159 4.36 -1.68 -21.16
N LEU A 160 3.34 -0.96 -21.62
CA LEU A 160 2.49 -0.13 -20.75
C LEU A 160 1.81 -0.94 -19.65
N ALA A 161 1.18 -2.07 -19.98
CA ALA A 161 0.54 -2.94 -18.99
C ALA A 161 1.55 -3.44 -17.93
N LYS A 162 2.78 -3.78 -18.33
CA LYS A 162 3.85 -4.14 -17.40
C LYS A 162 4.28 -2.97 -16.52
N LEU A 163 4.42 -1.77 -17.08
CA LEU A 163 4.77 -0.55 -16.33
C LEU A 163 3.69 -0.18 -15.31
N PHE A 164 2.41 -0.29 -15.67
CA PHE A 164 1.30 -0.08 -14.73
C PHE A 164 1.31 -1.11 -13.60
N ASN A 165 1.65 -2.36 -13.89
CA ASN A 165 1.77 -3.37 -12.85
C ASN A 165 2.98 -3.10 -11.93
N GLN A 166 4.13 -2.70 -12.49
CA GLN A 166 5.29 -2.27 -11.70
C GLN A 166 4.97 -1.06 -10.80
N LEU A 167 4.20 -0.10 -11.32
CA LEU A 167 3.72 1.06 -10.56
C LEU A 167 2.82 0.61 -9.40
N LYS A 168 1.89 -0.32 -9.66
CA LYS A 168 0.99 -0.88 -8.65
C LYS A 168 1.77 -1.63 -7.56
N SER A 169 2.75 -2.46 -7.94
CA SER A 169 3.62 -3.17 -6.99
C SER A 169 4.46 -2.20 -6.15
N HIS A 170 5.00 -1.15 -6.77
CA HIS A 170 5.79 -0.14 -6.06
C HIS A 170 4.95 0.63 -5.04
N ILE A 171 3.73 1.05 -5.41
CA ILE A 171 2.78 1.69 -4.49
C ILE A 171 2.37 0.74 -3.34
N ALA A 172 2.24 -0.56 -3.61
CA ALA A 172 1.94 -1.55 -2.57
C ALA A 172 3.11 -1.77 -1.60
N GLY A 173 4.36 -1.76 -2.10
CA GLY A 173 5.57 -1.88 -1.27
C GLY A 173 5.88 -0.63 -0.44
N ALA A 174 5.43 0.55 -0.89
CA ALA A 174 5.69 1.84 -0.25
C ALA A 174 4.36 2.58 0.03
N PRO A 175 3.59 2.20 1.07
CA PRO A 175 2.27 2.77 1.34
C PRO A 175 2.32 4.26 1.66
N PHE A 176 3.45 4.76 2.18
CA PHE A 176 3.70 6.17 2.45
C PHE A 176 3.69 7.05 1.19
N LEU A 177 3.81 6.48 -0.01
CA LEU A 177 3.69 7.25 -1.26
C LEU A 177 2.25 7.66 -1.55
N LYS A 178 1.24 6.88 -1.12
CA LYS A 178 -0.17 7.20 -1.39
C LYS A 178 -0.62 8.52 -0.76
N SER A 179 0.04 8.96 0.31
CA SER A 179 -0.28 10.23 0.97
C SER A 179 0.22 11.44 0.17
N LEU A 180 1.21 11.26 -0.73
CA LEU A 180 1.76 12.33 -1.54
C LEU A 180 0.72 12.83 -2.56
N LYS A 181 0.57 14.16 -2.64
CA LYS A 181 -0.32 14.82 -3.61
C LYS A 181 -0.04 14.39 -5.05
N LEU A 182 1.24 14.30 -5.43
CA LEU A 182 1.65 13.88 -6.77
C LEU A 182 1.09 12.49 -7.16
N VAL A 183 1.13 11.54 -6.23
CA VAL A 183 0.65 10.16 -6.47
C VAL A 183 -0.88 10.16 -6.60
N ARG A 184 -1.56 10.95 -5.77
CA ARG A 184 -3.02 11.09 -5.79
C ARG A 184 -3.52 11.76 -7.06
N ASP A 185 -2.85 12.82 -7.50
CA ASP A 185 -3.20 13.54 -8.73
C ASP A 185 -2.98 12.66 -9.96
N TYR A 186 -1.93 11.82 -9.94
CA TYR A 186 -1.64 10.89 -11.03
C TYR A 186 -2.61 9.70 -11.10
N GLU A 187 -3.25 9.30 -10.00
CA GLU A 187 -4.20 8.17 -9.97
C GLU A 187 -5.36 8.36 -10.95
N ILE A 188 -5.84 9.59 -11.11
CA ILE A 188 -6.90 9.93 -12.06
C ILE A 188 -6.42 9.71 -13.50
N PHE A 189 -5.22 10.19 -13.84
CA PHE A 189 -4.62 10.01 -15.16
C PHE A 189 -4.32 8.53 -15.44
N GLN A 190 -3.79 7.81 -14.45
CA GLN A 190 -3.54 6.38 -14.52
C GLN A 190 -4.83 5.63 -14.85
N ASN A 191 -5.93 5.89 -14.16
CA ASN A 191 -7.21 5.22 -14.40
C ASN A 191 -7.75 5.51 -15.81
N LEU A 192 -7.60 6.74 -16.31
CA LEU A 192 -8.00 7.10 -17.67
C LEU A 192 -7.16 6.36 -18.73
N GLN A 193 -5.84 6.26 -18.53
CA GLN A 193 -4.95 5.52 -19.43
C GLN A 193 -5.22 4.01 -19.39
N ILE A 194 -5.46 3.45 -18.21
CA ILE A 194 -5.88 2.05 -18.05
C ILE A 194 -7.19 1.79 -18.79
N SER A 195 -8.19 2.66 -18.65
CA SER A 195 -9.46 2.55 -19.39
C SER A 195 -9.21 2.58 -20.90
N ARG A 196 -8.45 3.56 -21.40
CA ARG A 196 -8.12 3.68 -22.83
C ARG A 196 -7.44 2.43 -23.38
N ILE A 197 -6.46 1.89 -22.67
CA ILE A 197 -5.76 0.66 -23.07
C ILE A 197 -6.72 -0.54 -23.07
N THR A 198 -7.59 -0.61 -22.07
CA THR A 198 -8.62 -1.65 -21.98
C THR A 198 -9.58 -1.55 -23.18
N ASP A 199 -10.01 -0.35 -23.57
CA ASP A 199 -10.91 -0.12 -24.69
C ASP A 199 -10.27 -0.49 -26.04
N VAL A 200 -9.00 -0.14 -26.24
CA VAL A 200 -8.22 -0.55 -27.43
C VAL A 200 -8.08 -2.06 -27.47
N CYS A 201 -7.67 -2.69 -26.36
CA CYS A 201 -7.52 -4.14 -26.28
C CYS A 201 -8.86 -4.87 -26.50
N THR A 202 -9.96 -4.42 -25.89
CA THR A 202 -11.29 -5.04 -26.06
C THR A 202 -11.80 -4.86 -27.48
N THR A 203 -11.56 -3.72 -28.12
CA THR A 203 -11.94 -3.49 -29.52
C THR A 203 -11.18 -4.41 -30.47
N HIS A 204 -9.87 -4.58 -30.28
CA HIS A 204 -9.06 -5.51 -31.08
C HIS A 204 -9.39 -6.97 -30.78
N PHE A 205 -9.68 -7.31 -29.53
CA PHE A 205 -10.09 -8.65 -29.10
C PHE A 205 -11.44 -9.05 -29.72
N LYS A 206 -12.42 -8.14 -29.76
CA LYS A 206 -13.72 -8.35 -30.44
C LYS A 206 -13.59 -8.51 -31.96
N ARG A 207 -12.57 -7.89 -32.57
CA ARG A 207 -12.30 -7.92 -34.02
C ARG A 207 -11.27 -8.99 -34.41
N LEU A 208 -10.93 -9.91 -33.52
CA LEU A 208 -9.97 -10.99 -33.82
C LEU A 208 -10.43 -11.78 -35.04
N ASN A 209 -9.55 -11.85 -36.04
CA ASN A 209 -9.77 -12.66 -37.25
C ASN A 209 -8.43 -13.31 -37.66
N LEU A 210 -8.47 -14.59 -38.00
CA LEU A 210 -7.31 -15.43 -38.34
C LEU A 210 -6.44 -14.84 -39.46
N ASP A 211 -7.06 -14.15 -40.42
CA ASP A 211 -6.37 -13.65 -41.61
C ASP A 211 -5.57 -12.35 -41.35
N HIS A 212 -5.76 -11.72 -40.18
CA HIS A 212 -5.22 -10.38 -39.92
C HIS A 212 -4.30 -10.30 -38.69
N TYR A 213 -4.27 -11.29 -37.80
CA TYR A 213 -3.49 -11.20 -36.57
C TYR A 213 -2.41 -12.29 -36.53
N GLU A 214 -1.16 -11.86 -36.36
CA GLU A 214 -0.06 -12.75 -36.02
C GLU A 214 -0.25 -13.31 -34.61
N ASP A 215 0.24 -14.53 -34.38
CA ASP A 215 0.13 -15.21 -33.09
C ASP A 215 0.74 -14.41 -31.93
N THR A 216 1.81 -13.68 -32.22
CA THR A 216 2.47 -12.75 -31.29
C THR A 216 1.57 -11.59 -30.87
N ALA A 217 0.76 -11.05 -31.78
CA ALA A 217 -0.16 -9.96 -31.51
C ALA A 217 -1.33 -10.40 -30.63
N ILE A 218 -1.85 -11.62 -30.86
CA ILE A 218 -2.93 -12.21 -30.05
C ILE A 218 -2.43 -12.47 -28.62
N VAL A 219 -1.23 -13.04 -28.48
CA VAL A 219 -0.62 -13.30 -27.17
C VAL A 219 -0.35 -12.00 -26.42
N ASN A 220 0.11 -10.96 -27.10
CA ASN A 220 0.33 -9.65 -26.46
C ASN A 220 -0.99 -9.03 -25.98
N LEU A 221 -2.07 -9.12 -26.75
CA LEU A 221 -3.41 -8.65 -26.35
C LEU A 221 -4.00 -9.43 -25.17
N ILE A 222 -3.79 -10.75 -25.12
CA ILE A 222 -4.22 -11.59 -24.00
C ILE A 222 -3.44 -11.22 -22.75
N ASN A 223 -2.11 -11.13 -22.86
CA ASN A 223 -1.25 -10.78 -21.73
C ASN A 223 -1.51 -9.36 -21.21
N THR A 224 -1.81 -8.39 -22.08
CA THR A 224 -2.18 -7.04 -21.63
C THR A 224 -3.49 -7.03 -20.86
N LEU A 225 -4.53 -7.71 -21.35
CA LEU A 225 -5.81 -7.81 -20.65
C LEU A 225 -5.67 -8.53 -19.31
N ILE A 226 -4.88 -9.62 -19.25
CA ILE A 226 -4.61 -10.34 -18.00
C ILE A 226 -3.87 -9.47 -16.98
N LEU A 227 -2.83 -8.75 -17.41
CA LEU A 227 -2.03 -7.89 -16.53
C LEU A 227 -2.83 -6.69 -16.01
N LEU A 228 -3.76 -6.18 -16.81
CA LEU A 228 -4.53 -4.99 -16.48
C LEU A 228 -5.76 -5.31 -15.64
N SER A 229 -6.57 -6.27 -16.08
CA SER A 229 -7.77 -6.74 -15.37
C SER A 229 -8.19 -8.14 -15.85
N PRO A 230 -7.92 -9.19 -15.05
CA PRO A 230 -8.32 -10.57 -15.38
C PRO A 230 -9.82 -10.74 -15.65
N GLU A 231 -10.67 -10.00 -14.93
CA GLU A 231 -12.13 -10.04 -15.09
C GLU A 231 -12.60 -9.57 -16.47
N THR A 232 -11.98 -8.51 -17.01
CA THR A 232 -12.34 -8.03 -18.35
C THR A 232 -11.93 -9.04 -19.41
N PHE A 233 -10.79 -9.71 -19.25
CA PHE A 233 -10.39 -10.79 -20.14
C PHE A 233 -11.41 -11.93 -20.17
N TYR A 234 -11.86 -12.42 -19.00
CA TYR A 234 -12.88 -13.48 -18.94
C TYR A 234 -14.19 -13.06 -19.62
N ASN A 235 -14.66 -11.85 -19.33
CA ASN A 235 -15.89 -11.31 -19.93
C ASN A 235 -15.76 -11.13 -21.45
N GLN A 236 -14.63 -10.62 -21.94
CA GLN A 236 -14.38 -10.48 -23.37
C GLN A 236 -14.26 -11.83 -24.07
N PHE A 237 -13.66 -12.83 -23.41
CA PHE A 237 -13.58 -14.19 -23.93
C PHE A 237 -14.96 -14.84 -24.04
N GLN A 238 -15.79 -14.74 -23.01
CA GLN A 238 -17.18 -15.22 -23.05
C GLN A 238 -18.02 -14.48 -24.10
N GLN A 239 -17.83 -13.16 -24.25
CA GLN A 239 -18.50 -12.36 -25.27
C GLN A 239 -18.07 -12.77 -26.69
N LEU A 240 -16.79 -13.03 -26.91
CA LEU A 240 -16.26 -13.50 -28.19
C LEU A 240 -16.90 -14.86 -28.55
N MET A 241 -16.91 -15.79 -27.60
CA MET A 241 -17.54 -17.10 -27.74
C MET A 241 -19.01 -17.01 -28.12
N SER A 242 -19.81 -16.32 -27.30
CA SER A 242 -21.24 -16.16 -27.53
C SER A 242 -21.56 -15.44 -28.85
N THR A 243 -20.74 -14.46 -29.26
CA THR A 243 -20.92 -13.75 -30.53
C THR A 243 -20.66 -14.66 -31.72
N HIS A 244 -19.57 -15.44 -31.71
CA HIS A 244 -19.29 -16.40 -32.78
C HIS A 244 -20.31 -17.54 -32.82
N THR A 245 -20.75 -18.05 -31.67
CA THR A 245 -21.79 -19.09 -31.57
C THR A 245 -23.12 -18.56 -32.12
N SER A 246 -23.57 -17.38 -31.69
CA SER A 246 -24.83 -16.76 -32.15
C SER A 246 -24.79 -16.41 -33.63
N SER A 247 -23.66 -15.90 -34.14
CA SER A 247 -23.48 -15.61 -35.56
C SER A 247 -23.55 -16.88 -36.41
N ALA A 248 -22.93 -17.97 -35.96
CA ALA A 248 -22.99 -19.27 -36.63
C ALA A 248 -24.43 -19.82 -36.65
N ILE A 249 -25.13 -19.80 -35.51
CA ILE A 249 -26.53 -20.22 -35.41
C ILE A 249 -27.41 -19.39 -36.36
N ASN A 250 -27.34 -18.07 -36.29
CA ASN A 250 -28.15 -17.18 -37.14
C ASN A 250 -27.86 -17.38 -38.64
N SER A 251 -26.60 -17.61 -39.00
CA SER A 251 -26.19 -17.88 -40.39
C SER A 251 -26.75 -19.21 -40.89
N ILE A 252 -26.76 -20.26 -40.06
CA ILE A 252 -27.38 -21.54 -40.40
C ILE A 252 -28.90 -21.37 -40.51
N LEU A 253 -29.55 -20.78 -39.50
CA LEU A 253 -31.01 -20.60 -39.45
C LEU A 253 -31.55 -19.79 -40.64
N ARG A 254 -30.89 -18.70 -41.01
CA ARG A 254 -31.30 -17.84 -42.15
C ARG A 254 -31.18 -18.56 -43.50
N ASN A 255 -30.29 -19.55 -43.61
CA ASN A 255 -30.03 -20.26 -44.86
C ASN A 255 -30.61 -21.68 -44.90
N LEU A 256 -31.44 -22.07 -43.92
CA LEU A 256 -32.19 -23.34 -43.95
C LEU A 256 -33.09 -23.46 -45.19
N ASN A 257 -33.51 -22.33 -45.75
CA ASN A 257 -34.36 -22.28 -46.95
C ASN A 257 -33.57 -22.41 -48.26
N ASN A 258 -32.23 -22.30 -48.25
CA ASN A 258 -31.39 -22.39 -49.43
C ASN A 258 -30.13 -23.25 -49.17
N PRO A 259 -30.22 -24.58 -49.36
CA PRO A 259 -29.14 -25.49 -49.02
C PRO A 259 -27.88 -25.32 -49.89
N LYS A 260 -27.97 -24.63 -51.04
CA LYS A 260 -26.82 -24.35 -51.90
C LYS A 260 -25.79 -23.45 -51.24
N ASN A 261 -26.20 -22.63 -50.27
CA ASN A 261 -25.30 -21.74 -49.53
C ASN A 261 -24.62 -22.43 -48.34
N PHE A 262 -25.03 -23.65 -47.96
CA PHE A 262 -24.48 -24.33 -46.78
C PHE A 262 -22.98 -24.54 -46.88
N GLU A 263 -22.44 -24.92 -48.04
CA GLU A 263 -21.00 -25.14 -48.17
C GLU A 263 -20.19 -23.87 -47.86
N ARG A 264 -20.66 -22.69 -48.29
CA ARG A 264 -20.01 -21.41 -48.01
C ARG A 264 -20.13 -21.02 -46.53
N ILE A 265 -21.31 -21.22 -45.94
CA ILE A 265 -21.60 -20.85 -44.54
C ILE A 265 -20.81 -21.75 -43.59
N PHE A 266 -20.79 -23.05 -43.84
CA PHE A 266 -20.03 -24.00 -43.04
C PHE A 266 -18.51 -23.78 -43.18
N LYS A 267 -18.03 -23.31 -44.34
CA LYS A 267 -16.64 -22.81 -44.46
C LYS A 267 -16.38 -21.61 -43.55
N GLU A 268 -17.29 -20.65 -43.45
CA GLU A 268 -17.15 -19.50 -42.55
C GLU A 268 -17.24 -19.88 -41.06
N ILE A 269 -18.16 -20.78 -40.71
CA ILE A 269 -18.27 -21.34 -39.35
C ILE A 269 -16.99 -22.12 -39.00
N SER A 270 -16.42 -22.85 -39.96
CA SER A 270 -15.15 -23.56 -39.73
C SER A 270 -13.97 -22.62 -39.51
N LYS A 271 -13.96 -21.44 -40.16
CA LYS A 271 -12.96 -20.39 -39.88
C LYS A 271 -13.10 -19.85 -38.46
N ASN A 272 -14.32 -19.60 -37.98
CA ASN A 272 -14.56 -19.19 -36.59
C ASN A 272 -14.13 -20.28 -35.59
N GLY A 273 -14.41 -21.55 -35.90
CA GLY A 273 -13.94 -22.70 -35.10
C GLY A 273 -12.41 -22.83 -35.08
N ARG A 274 -11.73 -22.61 -36.21
CA ARG A 274 -10.26 -22.57 -36.30
C ARG A 274 -9.67 -21.47 -35.42
N LEU A 275 -10.29 -20.29 -35.38
CA LEU A 275 -9.83 -19.16 -34.58
C LEU A 275 -9.82 -19.54 -33.11
N LEU A 276 -10.91 -20.18 -32.68
CA LEU A 276 -11.08 -20.63 -31.32
C LEU A 276 -10.10 -21.74 -30.94
N SER A 277 -9.84 -22.68 -31.86
CA SER A 277 -8.83 -23.72 -31.70
C SER A 277 -7.42 -23.15 -31.60
N LYS A 278 -7.10 -22.14 -32.42
CA LYS A 278 -5.81 -21.46 -32.39
C LYS A 278 -5.64 -20.68 -31.09
N LEU A 279 -6.68 -19.98 -30.64
CA LEU A 279 -6.71 -19.27 -29.37
C LEU A 279 -6.50 -20.23 -28.20
N GLU A 280 -7.14 -21.40 -28.22
CA GLU A 280 -6.94 -22.46 -27.22
C GLU A 280 -5.49 -22.97 -27.20
N GLN A 281 -4.87 -23.21 -28.35
CA GLN A 281 -3.46 -23.59 -28.45
C GLN A 281 -2.52 -22.49 -27.94
N LEU A 282 -2.76 -21.24 -28.32
CA LEU A 282 -1.97 -20.11 -27.85
C LEU A 282 -2.11 -19.91 -26.35
N MET A 283 -3.29 -20.15 -25.78
CA MET A 283 -3.50 -20.12 -24.34
C MET A 283 -2.82 -21.31 -23.64
N LYS A 284 -2.73 -22.49 -24.27
CA LYS A 284 -1.99 -23.68 -23.77
C LYS A 284 -0.48 -23.48 -23.77
N LEU A 285 0.05 -22.73 -24.73
CA LEU A 285 1.50 -22.52 -24.88
C LEU A 285 2.03 -21.37 -24.01
N ASN A 286 1.15 -20.46 -23.56
CA ASN A 286 1.55 -19.29 -22.78
C ASN A 286 1.27 -19.43 -21.28
N LYS A 287 2.30 -19.11 -20.48
CA LYS A 287 2.21 -19.07 -19.02
C LYS A 287 1.36 -17.89 -18.55
N TRP A 288 0.60 -18.09 -17.48
CA TRP A 288 -0.12 -17.00 -16.82
C TRP A 288 0.87 -15.99 -16.23
N LEU A 289 0.98 -14.81 -16.85
CA LEU A 289 1.70 -13.68 -16.28
C LEU A 289 0.76 -12.96 -15.31
N GLY A 290 0.65 -13.49 -14.10
CA GLY A 290 -0.14 -12.85 -13.04
C GLY A 290 0.48 -11.53 -12.59
N PRO A 291 -0.29 -10.66 -11.92
CA PRO A 291 0.21 -9.40 -11.35
C PRO A 291 1.43 -9.59 -10.42
N ALA A 292 1.56 -10.77 -9.79
CA ALA A 292 2.66 -11.11 -8.88
C ALA A 292 3.96 -11.56 -9.57
N ASP A 293 3.90 -12.15 -10.77
CA ASP A 293 5.06 -12.78 -11.42
C ASP A 293 5.83 -11.84 -12.37
N ALA A 294 5.25 -10.67 -12.70
CA ALA A 294 5.86 -9.69 -13.60
C ALA A 294 7.09 -8.98 -13.02
N THR A 295 7.37 -9.13 -11.73
CA THR A 295 8.53 -8.54 -11.04
C THR A 295 9.82 -9.34 -11.23
N SER A 296 9.75 -10.60 -11.67
CA SER A 296 10.91 -11.52 -11.66
C SER A 296 11.73 -11.56 -12.96
N THR A 297 11.40 -10.78 -13.99
CA THR A 297 12.10 -10.88 -15.30
C THR A 297 13.21 -9.85 -15.55
N ASN A 298 13.59 -9.03 -14.56
CA ASN A 298 14.61 -7.99 -14.76
C ASN A 298 15.90 -8.09 -13.92
N ASN A 299 16.12 -9.15 -13.12
CA ASN A 299 17.35 -9.32 -12.36
C ASN A 299 18.23 -10.47 -12.89
N ALA A 300 18.64 -10.38 -14.15
CA ALA A 300 19.79 -11.11 -14.68
C ALA A 300 20.89 -10.10 -14.98
N ASN A 301 21.58 -9.64 -13.94
CA ASN A 301 22.97 -9.15 -13.95
C ASN A 301 23.31 -8.48 -12.60
N LYS A 302 23.70 -9.30 -11.61
CA LYS A 302 24.77 -8.98 -10.67
C LYS A 302 25.24 -10.25 -9.96
N SER A 303 26.47 -10.60 -10.26
CA SER A 303 27.23 -11.74 -9.79
C SER A 303 27.92 -11.47 -8.45
N VAL A 304 27.97 -12.53 -7.63
CA VAL A 304 29.08 -12.96 -6.75
C VAL A 304 29.30 -12.22 -5.42
N SER A 305 29.07 -13.00 -4.34
CA SER A 305 29.90 -13.28 -3.13
C SER A 305 28.94 -13.49 -1.94
N SER A 306 29.04 -14.46 -1.02
CA SER A 306 29.96 -15.56 -0.70
C SER A 306 29.27 -16.47 0.34
N GLN A 307 29.74 -17.71 0.45
CA GLN A 307 29.44 -18.78 1.45
C GLN A 307 29.51 -18.26 2.92
N SER A 308 28.98 -18.86 4.01
CA SER A 308 28.68 -20.26 4.37
C SER A 308 28.04 -20.36 5.79
N LEU A 309 27.31 -21.48 6.05
CA LEU A 309 27.07 -22.22 7.33
C LEU A 309 26.30 -21.53 8.50
N SER A 310 25.39 -22.14 9.28
CA SER A 310 24.94 -23.55 9.44
C SER A 310 23.71 -23.64 10.38
N GLN A 311 22.80 -24.57 10.06
CA GLN A 311 21.98 -25.48 10.92
C GLN A 311 21.25 -24.98 12.19
N GLN A 312 19.91 -25.12 12.21
CA GLN A 312 19.21 -26.13 13.05
C GLN A 312 17.71 -26.29 12.65
N GLN A 313 17.17 -27.47 12.96
CA GLN A 313 15.89 -28.12 12.56
C GLN A 313 14.62 -27.32 12.96
N SER A 314 13.43 -27.45 12.35
CA SER A 314 12.61 -28.67 12.26
C SER A 314 11.42 -28.55 11.25
N GLU A 315 11.12 -29.69 10.62
CA GLU A 315 9.79 -30.22 10.22
C GLU A 315 8.79 -29.40 9.38
N SER A 316 8.61 -29.83 8.12
CA SER A 316 7.31 -30.32 7.55
C SER A 316 7.09 -29.89 6.10
N GLY A 317 6.83 -30.88 5.23
CA GLY A 317 6.07 -30.69 3.99
C GLY A 317 6.88 -30.42 2.72
N LYS A 318 7.03 -31.46 1.89
CA LYS A 318 7.38 -31.36 0.47
C LYS A 318 6.41 -30.38 -0.24
N LEU A 319 6.78 -29.12 -0.40
CA LEU A 319 6.16 -28.23 -1.37
C LEU A 319 6.59 -28.70 -2.77
N LYS A 320 5.74 -29.53 -3.38
CA LYS A 320 5.77 -29.80 -4.82
C LYS A 320 5.77 -28.44 -5.54
N LEU A 321 6.86 -28.09 -6.22
CA LEU A 321 6.84 -27.05 -7.23
C LEU A 321 5.88 -27.51 -8.35
N THR A 322 4.62 -27.10 -8.27
CA THR A 322 3.69 -27.17 -9.39
C THR A 322 4.13 -26.13 -10.41
N PRO A 323 4.27 -26.48 -11.72
CA PRO A 323 4.60 -25.50 -12.74
C PRO A 323 3.57 -24.35 -12.73
N PRO A 324 3.97 -23.11 -13.06
CA PRO A 324 3.06 -21.97 -13.05
C PRO A 324 1.86 -22.29 -13.95
N PRO A 325 0.62 -22.02 -13.51
CA PRO A 325 -0.57 -22.40 -14.25
C PRO A 325 -0.56 -21.74 -15.63
N THR A 326 -0.97 -22.51 -16.62
CA THR A 326 -1.15 -22.04 -17.98
C THR A 326 -2.33 -21.07 -18.04
N ILE A 327 -2.38 -20.13 -18.99
CA ILE A 327 -3.53 -19.22 -19.14
C ILE A 327 -4.85 -20.01 -19.26
N LEU A 328 -4.80 -21.15 -19.94
CA LEU A 328 -5.93 -22.06 -20.07
C LEU A 328 -6.33 -22.71 -18.73
N ASP A 329 -5.38 -23.14 -17.90
CA ASP A 329 -5.68 -23.82 -16.62
C ASP A 329 -6.43 -22.88 -15.67
N LYS A 330 -6.03 -21.60 -15.67
CA LYS A 330 -6.70 -20.58 -14.86
C LYS A 330 -8.08 -20.24 -15.42
N LEU A 331 -8.22 -20.13 -16.75
CA LEU A 331 -9.49 -19.88 -17.42
C LEU A 331 -10.49 -21.03 -17.21
N ILE A 332 -10.04 -22.28 -17.30
CA ILE A 332 -10.85 -23.47 -17.02
C ILE A 332 -11.32 -23.47 -15.55
N SER A 333 -10.43 -23.13 -14.61
CA SER A 333 -10.78 -23.08 -13.18
C SER A 333 -11.78 -21.99 -12.81
N VAL A 334 -11.75 -20.84 -13.50
CA VAL A 334 -12.58 -19.67 -13.18
C VAL A 334 -13.92 -19.72 -13.91
N LEU A 335 -13.94 -20.25 -15.13
CA LEU A 335 -15.14 -20.35 -15.95
C LEU A 335 -15.81 -21.74 -15.88
N GLU A 336 -15.34 -22.61 -14.99
CA GLU A 336 -15.85 -23.97 -14.74
C GLU A 336 -16.03 -24.81 -16.03
N PHE A 337 -15.15 -24.62 -17.01
CA PHE A 337 -15.24 -25.35 -18.27
C PHE A 337 -14.68 -26.76 -18.10
N ASN A 338 -15.55 -27.74 -17.88
CA ASN A 338 -15.16 -29.16 -17.81
C ASN A 338 -14.71 -29.76 -19.16
N THR A 339 -14.76 -29.00 -20.26
CA THR A 339 -14.52 -29.49 -21.63
C THR A 339 -13.80 -28.45 -22.50
N ASN A 340 -13.11 -28.92 -23.55
CA ASN A 340 -12.37 -28.06 -24.49
C ASN A 340 -13.26 -26.97 -25.10
N ILE A 341 -12.69 -25.80 -25.37
CA ILE A 341 -13.46 -24.62 -25.78
C ILE A 341 -14.14 -24.84 -27.14
N ILE A 342 -13.49 -25.55 -28.06
CA ILE A 342 -14.06 -25.96 -29.36
C ILE A 342 -15.26 -26.91 -29.18
N THR A 343 -15.22 -27.78 -28.16
CA THR A 343 -16.33 -28.72 -27.90
C THR A 343 -17.58 -27.98 -27.42
N LEU A 344 -17.41 -26.93 -26.61
CA LEU A 344 -18.51 -26.08 -26.16
C LEU A 344 -19.13 -25.31 -27.34
N TYR A 345 -18.29 -24.73 -28.20
CA TYR A 345 -18.75 -24.04 -29.42
C TYR A 345 -19.67 -24.92 -30.27
N TRP A 346 -19.24 -26.13 -30.62
CA TRP A 346 -20.04 -27.03 -31.45
C TRP A 346 -21.23 -27.64 -30.72
N LYS A 347 -21.14 -27.86 -29.40
CA LYS A 347 -22.25 -28.31 -28.56
C LYS A 347 -23.38 -27.28 -28.54
N ASP A 348 -23.07 -26.01 -28.32
CA ASP A 348 -24.06 -24.94 -28.23
C ASP A 348 -24.76 -24.70 -29.58
N ILE A 349 -23.99 -24.78 -30.68
CA ILE A 349 -24.54 -24.75 -32.05
C ILE A 349 -25.48 -25.93 -32.29
N ALA A 350 -25.08 -27.15 -31.91
CA ALA A 350 -25.88 -28.35 -32.10
C ALA A 350 -27.22 -28.26 -31.35
N ILE A 351 -27.18 -27.87 -30.06
CA ILE A 351 -28.37 -27.75 -29.20
C ILE A 351 -29.34 -26.70 -29.74
N ALA A 352 -28.85 -25.56 -30.23
CA ALA A 352 -29.71 -24.48 -30.73
C ALA A 352 -30.39 -24.82 -32.07
N ILE A 353 -29.77 -25.66 -32.88
CA ILE A 353 -30.18 -25.93 -34.27
C ILE A 353 -31.11 -27.15 -34.35
N GLU A 354 -30.90 -28.17 -33.52
CA GLU A 354 -31.73 -29.38 -33.46
C GLU A 354 -33.26 -29.12 -33.38
N PRO A 355 -33.79 -28.28 -32.46
CA PRO A 355 -35.22 -28.05 -32.37
C PRO A 355 -35.80 -27.37 -33.62
N LYS A 356 -35.00 -26.54 -34.29
CA LYS A 356 -35.41 -25.83 -35.51
C LYS A 356 -35.47 -26.75 -36.71
N PHE A 357 -34.54 -27.69 -36.86
CA PHE A 357 -34.65 -28.75 -37.85
C PHE A 357 -35.88 -29.63 -37.59
N LYS A 358 -36.12 -30.02 -36.34
CA LYS A 358 -37.31 -30.82 -35.96
C LYS A 358 -38.62 -30.11 -36.30
N GLU A 359 -38.71 -28.80 -36.02
CA GLU A 359 -39.88 -27.97 -36.34
C GLU A 359 -40.16 -27.89 -37.85
N ILE A 360 -39.12 -27.65 -38.67
CA ILE A 360 -39.26 -27.56 -40.15
C ILE A 360 -39.70 -28.90 -40.75
N ILE A 361 -39.18 -30.00 -40.22
CA ILE A 361 -39.51 -31.35 -40.69
C ILE A 361 -40.94 -31.71 -40.31
N HIS A 362 -41.36 -31.40 -39.08
CA HIS A 362 -42.72 -31.66 -38.59
C HIS A 362 -43.78 -30.82 -39.32
N ARG A 363 -43.46 -29.56 -39.70
CA ARG A 363 -44.35 -28.68 -40.48
C ARG A 363 -44.57 -29.15 -41.93
N GLY A 364 -43.76 -30.07 -42.46
CA GLY A 364 -44.10 -30.81 -43.69
C GLY A 364 -44.15 -30.03 -45.01
N GLY A 365 -43.29 -29.01 -45.22
CA GLY A 365 -43.31 -28.15 -46.43
C GLY A 365 -42.32 -28.50 -47.56
N PRO A 366 -42.27 -27.70 -48.65
CA PRO A 366 -41.29 -27.84 -49.74
C PRO A 366 -39.83 -27.77 -49.27
N ILE A 367 -39.56 -26.96 -48.24
CA ILE A 367 -38.25 -26.82 -47.60
C ILE A 367 -37.83 -28.13 -46.92
N SER A 368 -38.75 -28.80 -46.21
CA SER A 368 -38.50 -30.11 -45.58
C SER A 368 -38.14 -31.19 -46.62
N LYS A 369 -38.86 -31.22 -47.75
CA LYS A 369 -38.55 -32.15 -48.86
C LYS A 369 -37.17 -31.87 -49.48
N ASN A 370 -36.83 -30.60 -49.67
CA ASN A 370 -35.53 -30.19 -50.21
C ASN A 370 -34.38 -30.57 -49.26
N LEU A 371 -34.50 -30.26 -47.96
CA LEU A 371 -33.53 -30.63 -46.94
C LEU A 371 -33.34 -32.15 -46.82
N ARG A 372 -34.40 -32.94 -47.05
CA ARG A 372 -34.32 -34.40 -47.06
C ARG A 372 -33.59 -34.96 -48.28
N ASN A 373 -33.73 -34.32 -49.44
CA ASN A 373 -33.01 -34.70 -50.65
C ASN A 373 -31.51 -34.39 -50.54
N VAL A 374 -31.15 -33.29 -49.87
CA VAL A 374 -29.75 -32.82 -49.70
C VAL A 374 -29.13 -33.32 -48.39
N LYS A 375 -29.76 -34.28 -47.69
CA LYS A 375 -29.35 -34.71 -46.35
C LYS A 375 -27.93 -35.29 -46.30
N GLU A 376 -27.53 -36.08 -47.30
CA GLU A 376 -26.21 -36.73 -47.33
C GLU A 376 -25.11 -35.71 -47.63
N ASP A 377 -25.41 -34.73 -48.48
CA ASP A 377 -24.51 -33.61 -48.75
C ASP A 377 -24.36 -32.69 -47.53
N ILE A 378 -25.45 -32.42 -46.79
CA ILE A 378 -25.39 -31.66 -45.53
C ILE A 378 -24.54 -32.39 -44.49
N LYS A 379 -24.73 -33.70 -44.32
CA LYS A 379 -23.92 -34.52 -43.39
C LYS A 379 -22.44 -34.51 -43.77
N ARG A 380 -22.11 -34.54 -45.07
CA ARG A 380 -20.73 -34.41 -45.56
C ARG A 380 -20.17 -33.01 -45.27
N ILE A 381 -20.89 -31.95 -45.63
CA ILE A 381 -20.48 -30.56 -45.41
C ILE A 381 -20.26 -30.25 -43.92
N VAL A 382 -21.14 -30.73 -43.04
CA VAL A 382 -21.01 -30.58 -41.58
C VAL A 382 -19.77 -31.31 -41.07
N ARG A 383 -19.53 -32.55 -41.52
CA ARG A 383 -18.33 -33.31 -41.14
C ARG A 383 -17.06 -32.59 -41.57
N ASP A 384 -17.02 -32.15 -42.83
CA ASP A 384 -15.85 -31.46 -43.40
C ASP A 384 -15.60 -30.13 -42.69
N ALA A 385 -16.64 -29.40 -42.31
CA ALA A 385 -16.52 -28.12 -41.60
C ALA A 385 -16.06 -28.26 -40.14
N VAL A 386 -16.56 -29.27 -39.43
CA VAL A 386 -16.11 -29.56 -38.06
C VAL A 386 -14.65 -30.03 -38.07
N MET A 387 -14.27 -30.92 -39.00
CA MET A 387 -12.88 -31.37 -39.15
C MET A 387 -11.96 -30.23 -39.61
N ALA A 388 -12.46 -29.35 -40.47
CA ALA A 388 -11.74 -28.15 -40.87
C ALA A 388 -11.53 -27.20 -39.68
N SER A 389 -12.34 -27.23 -38.62
CA SER A 389 -12.21 -26.31 -37.49
C SER A 389 -11.04 -26.58 -36.56
N PHE A 390 -10.41 -27.76 -36.65
CA PHE A 390 -9.23 -28.10 -35.88
C PHE A 390 -7.94 -27.66 -36.61
N VAL A 391 -6.98 -27.12 -35.86
CA VAL A 391 -5.62 -26.80 -36.37
C VAL A 391 -4.86 -28.10 -36.65
N ASP A 392 -4.03 -28.10 -37.70
CA ASP A 392 -3.45 -29.30 -38.34
C ASP A 392 -2.77 -30.31 -37.39
N GLU A 393 -2.16 -29.88 -36.29
CA GLU A 393 -1.51 -30.76 -35.29
C GLU A 393 -2.49 -31.67 -34.51
N LEU A 394 -3.79 -31.34 -34.47
CA LEU A 394 -4.83 -32.14 -33.81
C LEU A 394 -5.57 -33.08 -34.78
N LYS A 395 -5.29 -33.00 -36.09
CA LYS A 395 -5.94 -33.84 -37.11
C LYS A 395 -5.48 -35.30 -37.04
N ASP A 396 -4.22 -35.55 -36.69
CA ASP A 396 -3.66 -36.90 -36.61
C ASP A 396 -4.10 -37.69 -35.37
N VAL A 397 -4.40 -37.02 -34.25
CA VAL A 397 -4.78 -37.70 -32.98
C VAL A 397 -6.27 -38.03 -32.92
N LYS A 398 -7.13 -37.30 -33.66
CA LYS A 398 -8.59 -37.45 -33.63
C LYS A 398 -9.18 -38.07 -34.91
N SER A 399 -8.42 -38.91 -35.62
CA SER A 399 -8.90 -39.69 -36.76
C SER A 399 -9.82 -40.85 -36.32
N LYS A 400 -11.07 -40.52 -35.98
CA LYS A 400 -12.33 -41.27 -36.16
C LYS A 400 -13.35 -40.74 -35.15
N GLU A 401 -14.35 -40.02 -35.67
CA GLU A 401 -15.55 -39.56 -34.94
C GLU A 401 -15.26 -38.77 -33.65
N CYS A 402 -14.72 -37.56 -33.80
CA CYS A 402 -14.69 -36.61 -32.70
C CYS A 402 -16.12 -36.42 -32.12
N ILE A 403 -16.23 -36.28 -30.80
CA ILE A 403 -17.49 -36.09 -30.08
C ILE A 403 -18.26 -34.89 -30.68
N GLU A 404 -17.55 -33.87 -31.12
CA GLU A 404 -18.04 -32.67 -31.79
C GLU A 404 -18.73 -32.97 -33.14
N VAL A 405 -18.17 -33.90 -33.94
CA VAL A 405 -18.77 -34.36 -35.20
C VAL A 405 -20.03 -35.18 -34.89
N ARG A 406 -19.99 -36.04 -33.88
CA ARG A 406 -21.14 -36.84 -33.46
C ARG A 406 -22.29 -35.96 -32.95
N MET A 407 -21.99 -34.93 -32.17
CA MET A 407 -22.97 -33.95 -31.67
C MET A 407 -23.65 -33.18 -32.82
N MET A 408 -22.87 -32.69 -33.77
CA MET A 408 -23.42 -31.97 -34.94
C MET A 408 -24.15 -32.88 -35.93
N LEU A 409 -23.78 -34.15 -36.04
CA LEU A 409 -24.56 -35.11 -36.82
C LEU A 409 -25.88 -35.48 -36.11
N ASN A 410 -25.87 -35.56 -34.78
CA ASN A 410 -27.08 -35.79 -33.99
C ASN A 410 -28.08 -34.63 -34.08
N SER A 411 -27.63 -33.38 -34.14
CA SER A 411 -28.54 -32.23 -34.32
C SER A 411 -29.23 -32.22 -35.69
N VAL A 412 -28.69 -32.96 -36.66
CA VAL A 412 -29.23 -33.13 -38.02
C VAL A 412 -29.99 -34.47 -38.18
N ALA A 413 -29.94 -35.35 -37.16
CA ALA A 413 -30.66 -36.62 -37.12
C ALA A 413 -32.19 -36.53 -37.32
N PRO A 414 -32.89 -35.43 -36.96
CA PRO A 414 -34.30 -35.27 -37.30
C PRO A 414 -34.61 -35.45 -38.80
N LEU A 415 -33.65 -35.20 -39.71
CA LEU A 415 -33.80 -35.43 -41.17
C LEU A 415 -33.97 -36.90 -41.55
N ASP A 416 -33.54 -37.83 -40.68
CA ASP A 416 -33.66 -39.27 -40.89
C ASP A 416 -35.02 -39.84 -40.46
N GLY A 417 -35.85 -39.05 -39.76
CA GLY A 417 -37.16 -39.48 -39.27
C GLY A 417 -38.10 -39.88 -40.41
N LYS A 418 -38.33 -41.19 -40.60
CA LYS A 418 -39.34 -41.73 -41.54
C LYS A 418 -40.73 -41.15 -41.22
N ARG A 419 -41.54 -41.05 -42.28
CA ARG A 419 -42.93 -40.54 -42.27
C ARG A 419 -43.72 -40.98 -41.05
#